data_AF-A0A819GJH6-F1
#
_entry.id   AF-A0A819GJH6-F1
#
_cell.length_a   1.000
_cell.length_b   1.000
_cell.length_c   1.000
_cell.angle_alpha   90.00
_cell.angle_beta   90.00
_cell.angle_gamma   90.00
#
_symmetry.space_group_name_H-M   'P 1'
#
loop_
_entity.id
_entity.type
_entity.pdbx_description
1 polymer ?
#
loop_
_entity_poly.entity_id
_entity_poly.type
_entity_poly.pdbx_seq_one_letter_code
_entity_poly.pdbx_strand_id
1 'polypeptide(L)' 'ILLFVYVRSTHISKCTLISRSSVPTGFMGIAGNKGGVGIRFRFYETDICFVNSHFASGDGQTQRRNDDYQIIESRMAF' A
#
# COMPACT_ATOMS: atom_id res chain seq x y z
N ILE A 1 -5.34 6.41 -5.35
CA ILE A 1 -4.38 5.31 -5.63
C ILE A 1 -5.19 4.04 -5.61
N LEU A 2 -5.02 3.14 -6.57
CA LEU A 2 -5.82 1.92 -6.69
C LEU A 2 -4.90 0.70 -6.65
N LEU A 3 -5.34 -0.35 -5.95
CA LEU A 3 -4.67 -1.65 -5.91
C LEU A 3 -5.74 -2.73 -5.98
N PHE A 4 -5.65 -3.57 -7.01
CA PHE A 4 -6.50 -4.73 -7.19
C PHE A 4 -5.63 -5.97 -7.17
N VAL A 5 -6.03 -6.98 -6.40
CA VAL A 5 -5.39 -8.30 -6.39
C VAL A 5 -6.43 -9.31 -6.84
N TYR A 6 -6.15 -10.01 -7.93
CA TYR A 6 -7.01 -11.05 -8.47
C TYR A 6 -6.41 -12.43 -8.17
N VAL A 7 -7.28 -13.38 -7.83
CA VAL A 7 -6.91 -14.78 -7.61
C VAL A 7 -7.74 -15.66 -8.53
N ARG A 8 -7.15 -16.75 -9.05
CA ARG A 8 -7.91 -17.77 -9.76
C ARG A 8 -8.97 -18.35 -8.83
N SER A 9 -10.17 -18.61 -9.37
CA SER A 9 -11.32 -19.10 -8.61
C SER A 9 -11.03 -20.37 -7.81
N THR A 10 -10.19 -21.27 -8.35
CA THR A 10 -9.75 -22.51 -7.69
C THR A 10 -8.99 -22.29 -6.38
N HIS A 11 -8.44 -21.10 -6.14
CA HIS A 11 -7.68 -20.79 -4.93
C HIS A 11 -8.36 -19.78 -4.00
N ILE A 12 -9.59 -19.33 -4.29
CA ILE A 12 -10.26 -18.30 -3.47
C ILE A 12 -10.43 -18.73 -2.01
N SER A 13 -10.72 -20.02 -1.76
CA SER A 13 -10.86 -20.60 -0.42
C SER A 13 -9.53 -20.71 0.34
N LYS A 14 -8.40 -20.48 -0.34
CA LYS A 14 -7.05 -20.51 0.23
C LYS A 14 -6.51 -19.12 0.57
N CYS A 15 -7.24 -18.06 0.19
CA CYS A 15 -6.97 -16.69 0.60
C CYS A 15 -7.68 -16.40 1.93
N THR A 16 -6.95 -16.34 3.03
CA THR A 16 -7.48 -16.05 4.37
C THR A 16 -6.81 -14.81 4.96
N LEU A 17 -7.30 -14.33 6.11
CA LEU A 17 -6.70 -13.18 6.83
C LEU A 17 -6.50 -11.91 5.97
N ILE A 18 -7.44 -11.68 5.05
CA ILE A 18 -7.41 -10.55 4.12
C ILE A 18 -7.57 -9.26 4.92
N SER A 19 -6.62 -8.34 4.77
CA SER A 19 -6.63 -7.01 5.39
C SER A 19 -6.21 -5.96 4.37
N ARG A 20 -6.69 -4.74 4.55
CA ARG A 20 -6.40 -3.60 3.66
C ARG A 20 -6.05 -2.38 4.50
N SER A 21 -5.16 -1.56 3.99
CA SER A 21 -4.72 -0.34 4.66
C SER A 21 -4.40 0.75 3.65
N SER A 22 -4.46 2.01 4.10
CA SER A 22 -4.18 3.18 3.28
C SER A 22 -3.53 4.27 4.11
N VAL A 23 -2.43 4.82 3.61
CA VAL A 23 -1.66 5.87 4.28
C VAL A 23 -1.58 7.09 3.36
N PRO A 24 -2.22 8.22 3.70
CA PRO A 24 -2.04 9.47 2.96
C PRO A 24 -0.68 10.11 3.27
N THR A 25 -0.03 10.69 2.27
CA THR A 25 1.22 11.46 2.42
C THR A 25 1.20 12.81 1.69
N GLY A 26 0.05 13.23 1.16
CA GLY A 26 -0.08 14.48 0.42
C GLY A 26 0.01 15.74 1.28
N PHE A 27 -0.74 16.77 0.93
CA PHE A 27 -0.80 18.05 1.64
C PHE A 27 -1.00 17.82 3.16
N MET A 28 -0.04 18.34 3.95
CA MET A 28 0.04 18.16 5.41
C MET A 28 0.02 16.69 5.90
N GLY A 29 0.34 15.72 5.03
CA GLY A 29 0.29 14.29 5.37
C GLY A 29 -1.12 13.72 5.57
N ILE A 30 -2.17 14.46 5.20
CA ILE A 30 -3.57 14.09 5.46
C ILE A 30 -4.51 14.31 4.26
N ALA A 31 -4.16 15.13 3.28
CA ALA A 31 -5.01 15.46 2.15
C ALA A 31 -4.25 15.36 0.81
N GLY A 32 -4.97 15.30 -0.31
CA GLY A 32 -4.36 15.22 -1.66
C GLY A 32 -4.29 13.81 -2.23
N ASN A 33 -3.52 13.63 -3.30
CA ASN A 33 -3.53 12.40 -4.12
C ASN A 33 -2.28 11.52 -3.99
N LYS A 34 -1.46 11.77 -2.96
CA LYS A 34 -0.19 11.07 -2.66
C LYS A 34 -0.33 10.19 -1.42
N GLY A 35 0.37 9.07 -1.42
CA GLY A 35 0.33 8.09 -0.32
C GLY A 35 0.55 6.67 -0.79
N GLY A 36 0.08 5.72 0.01
CA GLY A 36 0.14 4.29 -0.26
C GLY A 36 -1.16 3.57 0.07
N VAL A 37 -1.46 2.52 -0.68
CA VAL A 37 -2.52 1.56 -0.38
C VAL A 37 -1.91 0.16 -0.33
N GLY A 38 -2.37 -0.65 0.59
CA GLY A 38 -1.85 -2.00 0.80
C GLY A 38 -2.97 -3.02 0.97
N ILE A 39 -2.72 -4.22 0.45
CA ILE A 39 -3.56 -5.40 0.69
C ILE A 39 -2.62 -6.52 1.15
N ARG A 40 -2.94 -7.14 2.28
CA ARG A 40 -2.32 -8.40 2.69
C ARG A 40 -3.34 -9.52 2.74
N PHE A 41 -2.87 -10.74 2.61
CA PHE A 41 -3.64 -11.95 2.89
C PHE A 41 -2.68 -13.11 3.09
N ARG A 42 -3.16 -14.14 3.76
CA ARG A 42 -2.49 -15.44 3.81
C ARG A 42 -2.96 -16.28 2.63
N PHE A 43 -2.02 -16.81 1.86
CA PHE A 43 -2.27 -17.75 0.78
C PHE A 43 -1.69 -19.11 1.17
N TYR A 44 -2.55 -20.09 1.42
CA TYR A 44 -2.15 -21.32 2.11
C TYR A 44 -1.48 -20.99 3.45
N GLU A 45 -0.17 -21.22 3.59
CA GLU A 45 0.62 -20.93 4.80
C GLU A 45 1.62 -19.79 4.58
N THR A 46 1.48 -19.03 3.49
CA THR A 46 2.38 -17.92 3.16
C THR A 46 1.64 -16.59 3.26
N ASP A 47 2.16 -15.68 4.07
CA ASP A 47 1.65 -14.31 4.13
C ASP A 47 2.19 -13.49 2.94
N ILE A 48 1.29 -12.88 2.18
CA ILE A 48 1.61 -12.06 1.02
C ILE A 48 1.07 -10.65 1.26
N CYS A 49 1.91 -9.65 1.02
CA CYS A 49 1.56 -8.23 1.13
C CYS A 49 1.90 -7.51 -0.18
N PHE A 50 0.92 -6.79 -0.72
CA PHE A 50 1.08 -5.91 -1.87
C PHE A 50 0.92 -4.47 -1.41
N VAL A 51 1.85 -3.61 -1.82
CA VAL A 51 1.79 -2.17 -1.57
C VAL A 51 1.91 -1.44 -2.91
N ASN A 52 0.99 -0.50 -3.16
CA ASN A 52 1.07 0.44 -4.27
C ASN A 52 1.18 1.86 -3.71
N SER A 53 2.08 2.68 -4.24
CA SER A 53 2.29 4.05 -3.79
C SER A 53 2.29 5.06 -4.94
N HIS A 54 1.93 6.29 -4.62
CA HIS A 54 2.06 7.46 -5.49
C HIS A 54 2.79 8.52 -4.69
N PHE A 55 4.10 8.65 -4.92
CA PHE A 55 4.98 9.60 -4.23
C PHE A 55 4.99 10.98 -4.88
N ALA A 56 5.59 11.97 -4.21
CA ALA A 56 5.80 13.32 -4.72
C ALA A 56 6.42 13.36 -6.13
N SER A 57 5.82 14.17 -6.99
CA SER A 57 6.22 14.42 -8.38
C SER A 57 7.06 15.70 -8.51
N GLY A 58 7.86 15.81 -9.56
CA GLY A 58 8.68 16.98 -9.87
C GLY A 58 10.17 16.74 -9.60
N ASP A 59 10.99 17.55 -10.28
CA ASP A 59 12.45 17.52 -10.16
C ASP A 59 12.88 18.02 -8.78
N GLY A 60 14.00 17.49 -8.27
CA GLY A 60 14.51 17.82 -6.94
C GLY A 60 13.73 17.20 -5.75
N GLN A 61 12.62 16.48 -5.99
CA GLN A 61 11.78 15.92 -4.92
C GLN A 61 12.27 14.57 -4.36
N THR A 62 13.54 14.20 -4.52
CA THR A 62 14.06 12.90 -4.05
C THR A 62 13.93 12.75 -2.55
N GLN A 63 14.30 13.77 -1.76
CA GLN A 63 14.14 13.72 -0.31
C GLN A 63 12.67 13.55 0.07
N ARG A 64 11.77 14.28 -0.58
CA ARG A 64 10.34 14.17 -0.30
C ARG A 64 9.78 12.77 -0.61
N ARG A 65 10.24 12.12 -1.68
CA ARG A 65 9.86 10.72 -1.99
C ARG A 65 10.37 9.75 -0.92
N ASN A 66 11.57 9.97 -0.39
CA ASN A 66 12.10 9.18 0.72
C ASN A 66 11.24 9.37 1.99
N ASP A 67 10.83 10.61 2.28
CA ASP A 67 9.94 10.91 3.41
C ASP A 67 8.56 10.26 3.22
N ASP A 68 7.97 10.35 2.01
CA ASP A 68 6.71 9.68 1.68
C ASP A 68 6.82 8.16 1.92
N TYR A 69 7.93 7.54 1.51
CA TYR A 69 8.20 6.12 1.76
C TYR A 69 8.22 5.81 3.26
N GLN A 70 8.97 6.56 4.07
CA GLN A 70 9.08 6.34 5.52
C GLN A 70 7.72 6.48 6.23
N ILE A 71 6.89 7.44 5.82
CA ILE A 71 5.54 7.61 6.37
C ILE A 71 4.66 6.40 6.02
N ILE A 72 4.71 5.92 4.78
CA ILE A 72 3.93 4.76 4.35
C ILE A 72 4.40 3.51 5.10
N GLU A 73 5.70 3.25 5.17
CA GLU A 73 6.26 2.08 5.85
C GLU A 73 5.87 2.05 7.33
N SER A 74 6.04 3.17 8.03
CA SER A 74 5.77 3.25 9.48
C SER A 74 4.29 3.20 9.86
N ARG A 75 3.38 3.59 8.96
CA ARG A 75 1.94 3.70 9.26
C ARG A 75 1.09 2.62 8.60
N MET A 76 1.63 1.86 7.64
CA MET A 76 0.91 0.78 6.97
C MET A 76 0.80 -0.43 7.91
N ALA A 77 -0.32 -0.54 8.61
CA ALA A 77 -0.62 -1.64 9.53
C ALA A 77 -1.76 -2.54 9.00
N PHE A 78 -1.73 -3.83 9.36
CA PHE A 78 -2.64 -4.87 8.85
C PHE A 78 -3.19 -5.85 9.89
#